data_AF-A0A3N1QXS7-F1
#
_entry.id   AF-A0A3N1QXS7-F1
#
_cell.length_a   1.000
_cell.length_b   1.000
_cell.length_c   1.000
_cell.angle_alpha   90.00
_cell.angle_beta   90.00
_cell.angle_gamma   90.00
#
_symmetry.space_group_name_H-M   'P 1'
#
loop_
_entity.id
_entity.type
_entity.pdbx_description
1 polymer ?
#
loop_
_entity_poly.entity_id
_entity_poly.type
_entity_poly.pdbx_seq_one_letter_code
_entity_poly.pdbx_strand_id
1 'polypeptide(L)'
;MKIALKVLGAAVALFFALTVNADETFDGREIAQAMKEGFANGYVDAEIRSSCLIQTTAENREYVANEEGCRESLIKLQGVLSEGGGLADQIDQVKRFRAQYGI
;
A
#
# COMPACT_ATOMS: atom_id res chain seq x y z
N MET A 1 -17.63 46.30 -32.04
CA MET A 1 -17.79 44.99 -32.71
C MET A 1 -16.51 44.62 -33.45
N LYS A 2 -15.75 43.66 -32.93
CA LYS A 2 -14.69 42.87 -33.60
C LYS A 2 -14.65 41.48 -32.93
N ILE A 3 -14.21 40.52 -33.71
CA ILE A 3 -14.48 39.07 -33.68
C ILE A 3 -13.52 38.28 -32.79
N ALA A 4 -13.97 37.07 -32.40
CA ALA A 4 -13.21 35.88 -31.97
C ALA A 4 -12.59 35.95 -30.55
N LEU A 5 -12.58 34.89 -29.75
CA LEU A 5 -12.17 33.53 -30.09
C LEU A 5 -12.73 32.56 -29.03
N LYS A 6 -13.41 31.49 -29.48
CA LYS A 6 -13.67 30.30 -28.65
C LYS A 6 -12.33 29.65 -28.31
N VAL A 7 -11.95 29.62 -27.03
CA VAL A 7 -10.88 28.74 -26.54
C VAL A 7 -11.53 27.73 -25.61
N LEU A 8 -12.02 26.65 -26.23
CA LEU A 8 -12.16 25.37 -25.56
C LEU A 8 -10.76 24.74 -25.64
N GLY A 9 -10.06 24.66 -24.51
CA GLY A 9 -8.73 24.07 -24.49
C GLY A 9 -8.03 24.29 -23.17
N ALA A 10 -7.92 23.24 -22.37
CA ALA A 10 -6.69 22.44 -22.32
C ALA A 10 -6.78 21.50 -21.13
N ALA A 11 -6.56 20.21 -21.42
CA ALA A 11 -6.38 19.17 -20.44
C ALA A 11 -5.33 19.58 -19.41
N VAL A 12 -5.67 19.45 -18.13
CA VAL A 12 -4.70 19.48 -17.03
C VAL A 12 -3.91 18.18 -17.14
N ALA A 13 -2.85 18.21 -17.95
CA ALA A 13 -1.90 17.15 -18.06
C ALA A 13 -1.01 17.17 -16.81
N LEU A 14 -1.35 16.33 -15.83
CA LEU A 14 -0.39 15.89 -14.82
C LEU A 14 0.69 15.08 -15.55
N PHE A 15 1.81 15.72 -15.88
CA PHE A 15 3.04 15.01 -16.18
C PHE A 15 4.02 15.23 -15.04
N PHE A 16 4.18 14.18 -14.23
CA PHE A 16 5.29 14.02 -13.31
C PHE A 16 6.60 14.04 -14.11
N ALA A 17 7.37 15.11 -13.99
CA ALA A 17 8.77 15.13 -14.37
C ALA A 17 9.62 15.07 -13.10
N LEU A 18 9.71 13.90 -12.48
CA LEU A 18 10.85 13.59 -11.63
C LEU A 18 11.99 13.20 -12.56
N THR A 19 12.86 14.17 -12.84
CA THR A 19 14.16 13.95 -13.46
C THR A 19 14.99 13.06 -12.55
N VAL A 20 14.95 11.75 -12.81
CA VAL A 20 15.91 10.79 -12.25
C VAL A 20 17.22 11.03 -12.99
N ASN A 21 18.16 11.73 -12.34
CA ASN A 21 19.55 11.67 -12.76
C ASN A 21 20.01 10.22 -12.53
N ALA A 22 20.17 9.50 -13.64
CA ALA A 22 20.78 8.19 -13.66
C ALA A 22 22.29 8.38 -13.48
N ASP A 23 22.75 8.28 -12.23
CA ASP A 23 24.16 8.04 -11.93
C ASP A 23 24.38 6.52 -11.98
N GLU A 24 25.18 6.09 -12.96
CA GLU A 24 25.39 4.69 -13.33
C GLU A 24 26.35 3.99 -12.36
N THR A 25 25.83 3.47 -11.26
CA THR A 25 26.30 2.23 -10.58
C THR A 25 25.33 1.88 -9.44
N PHE A 26 24.04 1.78 -9.76
CA PHE A 26 23.04 1.37 -8.80
C PHE A 26 22.65 -0.09 -9.07
N ASP A 27 22.94 -0.97 -8.11
CA ASP A 27 22.75 -2.41 -8.24
C ASP A 27 21.29 -2.70 -8.58
N GLY A 28 21.00 -3.11 -9.82
CA GLY A 28 19.63 -3.29 -10.30
C GLY A 28 18.83 -4.32 -9.49
N ARG A 29 19.51 -5.14 -8.68
CA ARG A 29 18.88 -6.01 -7.68
C ARG A 29 18.29 -5.25 -6.51
N GLU A 30 18.95 -4.21 -6.01
CA GLU A 30 18.46 -3.40 -4.88
C GLU A 30 17.23 -2.58 -5.28
N ILE A 31 17.18 -2.03 -6.49
CA ILE A 31 15.99 -1.31 -6.99
C ILE A 31 14.83 -2.28 -7.20
N ALA A 32 15.08 -3.45 -7.81
CA ALA A 32 14.04 -4.46 -8.01
C ALA A 32 13.51 -5.00 -6.67
N GLN A 33 14.40 -5.15 -5.69
CA GLN A 33 14.04 -5.57 -4.34
C GLN A 33 13.25 -4.47 -3.60
N ALA A 34 13.70 -3.21 -3.62
CA ALA A 34 13.00 -2.08 -3.04
C ALA A 34 11.62 -1.84 -3.68
N MET A 35 11.50 -2.06 -5.00
CA MET A 35 10.21 -2.02 -5.70
C MET A 35 9.32 -3.19 -5.26
N LYS A 36 9.84 -4.41 -5.15
CA LYS A 36 9.09 -5.58 -4.67
C LYS A 36 8.61 -5.38 -3.22
N GLU A 37 9.47 -4.85 -2.36
CA GLU A 37 9.17 -4.50 -0.97
C GLU A 37 8.14 -3.36 -0.90
N GLY A 38 8.27 -2.31 -1.72
CA GLY A 38 7.33 -1.19 -1.79
C GLY A 38 5.94 -1.60 -2.29
N PHE A 39 5.88 -2.40 -3.36
CA PHE A 39 4.62 -2.96 -3.88
C PHE A 39 3.94 -3.81 -2.83
N ALA A 40 4.70 -4.66 -2.15
CA ALA A 40 4.11 -5.65 -1.27
C ALA A 40 3.84 -5.08 0.15
N ASN A 41 4.56 -4.06 0.62
CA ASN A 41 4.21 -3.29 1.83
C ASN A 41 2.92 -2.49 1.60
N GLY A 42 2.80 -1.83 0.43
CA GLY A 42 1.56 -1.16 0.04
C GLY A 42 0.38 -2.14 -0.11
N TYR A 43 0.66 -3.36 -0.56
CA TYR A 43 -0.34 -4.43 -0.67
C TYR A 43 -0.84 -4.90 0.70
N VAL A 44 0.04 -5.17 1.66
CA VAL A 44 -0.35 -5.57 3.03
C VAL A 44 -1.17 -4.48 3.72
N ASP A 45 -0.74 -3.21 3.62
CA ASP A 45 -1.48 -2.10 4.19
C ASP A 45 -2.86 -1.91 3.55
N ALA A 46 -2.95 -2.07 2.23
CA ALA A 46 -4.23 -2.01 1.52
C ALA A 46 -5.17 -3.14 1.95
N GLU A 47 -4.65 -4.36 2.10
CA GLU A 47 -5.44 -5.52 2.51
C GLU A 47 -5.93 -5.36 3.96
N ILE A 48 -5.07 -4.90 4.89
CA ILE A 48 -5.49 -4.60 6.27
C ILE A 48 -6.61 -3.56 6.28
N ARG A 49 -6.48 -2.45 5.54
CA ARG A 49 -7.51 -1.39 5.50
C ARG A 49 -8.83 -1.85 4.88
N SER A 50 -8.75 -2.76 3.91
CA SER A 50 -9.93 -3.30 3.22
C SER A 50 -10.67 -4.33 4.09
N SER A 51 -9.92 -5.23 4.72
CA SER A 51 -10.46 -6.39 5.42
C SER A 51 -10.69 -6.17 6.92
N CYS A 52 -10.02 -5.20 7.53
CA CYS A 52 -10.12 -4.92 8.97
C CYS A 52 -10.74 -3.54 9.23
N LEU A 53 -11.98 -3.54 9.71
CA LEU A 53 -12.72 -2.34 10.11
C LEU A 53 -12.21 -1.86 11.48
N ILE A 54 -11.23 -0.95 11.46
CA ILE A 54 -10.71 -0.33 12.68
C ILE A 54 -11.67 0.77 13.14
N GLN A 55 -12.10 0.70 14.40
CA GLN A 55 -12.94 1.69 15.06
C GLN A 55 -12.25 2.21 16.32
N THR A 56 -12.64 3.42 16.74
CA THR A 56 -12.06 4.10 17.90
C THR A 56 -13.13 4.32 18.95
N THR A 57 -12.83 4.00 20.21
CA THR A 57 -13.74 4.27 21.33
C THR A 57 -13.71 5.75 21.71
N ALA A 58 -14.63 6.17 22.59
CA ALA A 58 -14.62 7.52 23.18
C ALA A 58 -13.33 7.84 23.97
N GLU A 59 -12.57 6.82 24.38
CA GLU A 59 -11.28 6.94 25.08
C GLU A 59 -10.09 6.94 24.12
N ASN A 60 -10.30 7.09 22.81
CA ASN A 60 -9.28 7.01 21.77
C ASN A 60 -8.55 5.65 21.68
N ARG A 61 -9.20 4.54 22.09
CA ARG A 61 -8.65 3.20 21.91
C ARG A 61 -9.14 2.60 20.60
N GLU A 62 -8.23 2.06 19.80
CA GLU A 62 -8.56 1.38 18.55
C GLU A 62 -8.87 -0.11 18.77
N TYR A 63 -9.82 -0.64 18.02
CA TYR A 63 -10.14 -2.07 17.95
C TYR A 63 -10.63 -2.46 16.55
N VAL A 64 -10.63 -3.76 16.23
CA VAL A 64 -11.16 -4.29 14.97
C VAL A 64 -12.61 -4.71 15.19
N ALA A 65 -13.56 -4.04 14.55
CA ALA A 65 -14.99 -4.30 14.73
C ALA A 65 -15.49 -5.57 14.02
N ASN A 66 -14.75 -6.07 13.02
CA ASN A 66 -15.06 -7.26 12.24
C ASN A 66 -13.99 -8.36 12.39
N GLU A 67 -13.67 -8.73 13.64
CA GLU A 67 -12.53 -9.60 13.98
C GLU A 67 -12.44 -10.88 13.15
N GLU A 68 -13.54 -11.61 12.98
CA GLU A 68 -13.55 -12.89 12.24
C GLU A 68 -13.17 -12.71 10.77
N GLY A 69 -13.79 -11.74 10.08
CA GLY A 69 -13.48 -11.44 8.68
C GLY A 69 -12.04 -10.94 8.50
N CYS A 70 -11.58 -10.07 9.41
CA CYS A 70 -10.19 -9.62 9.43
C CYS A 70 -9.22 -10.80 9.64
N ARG A 71 -9.51 -11.70 10.59
CA ARG A 71 -8.67 -12.88 10.88
C ARG A 71 -8.51 -13.77 9.64
N GLU A 72 -9.60 -14.10 8.98
CA GLU A 72 -9.57 -14.96 7.80
C GLU A 72 -8.76 -14.34 6.66
N SER A 73 -8.97 -13.06 6.37
CA SER A 73 -8.23 -12.34 5.33
C SER A 73 -6.74 -12.29 5.63
N LEU A 74 -6.34 -12.02 6.88
CA LEU A 74 -4.93 -11.97 7.27
C LEU A 74 -4.24 -13.33 7.21
N ILE A 75 -4.94 -14.43 7.52
CA ILE A 75 -4.41 -15.79 7.34
C ILE A 75 -4.16 -16.07 5.85
N LYS A 76 -5.12 -15.74 4.97
CA LYS A 76 -4.97 -15.91 3.51
C LYS A 76 -3.81 -15.08 2.98
N LEU A 77 -3.74 -13.81 3.37
CA LEU A 77 -2.66 -12.90 3.01
C LEU A 77 -1.30 -13.47 3.42
N GLN A 78 -1.16 -13.93 4.67
CA GLN A 78 0.09 -14.53 5.15
C GLN A 78 0.48 -15.77 4.34
N GLY A 79 -0.49 -16.60 3.93
CA GLY A 79 -0.27 -17.76 3.05
C GLY A 79 0.32 -17.34 1.70
N VAL A 80 -0.32 -16.39 1.02
CA VAL A 80 0.14 -15.85 -0.27
C VAL A 80 1.56 -15.25 -0.16
N LEU A 81 1.83 -14.48 0.90
CA LEU A 81 3.14 -13.88 1.13
C LEU A 81 4.23 -14.93 1.38
N SER A 82 3.88 -16.03 2.05
CA SER A 82 4.81 -17.13 2.36
C SER A 82 5.18 -17.92 1.10
N GLU A 83 4.23 -18.10 0.17
CA GLU A 83 4.46 -18.77 -1.11
C GLU A 83 5.26 -17.90 -2.10
N GLY A 84 5.11 -16.58 -2.02
CA GLY A 84 5.72 -15.61 -2.94
C GLY A 84 7.24 -15.42 -2.83
N GLY A 85 7.91 -16.09 -1.88
CA GLY A 85 9.37 -16.13 -1.75
C GLY A 85 10.03 -14.75 -1.56
N GLY A 86 10.37 -14.40 -0.32
CA GLY A 86 11.18 -13.21 -0.01
C GLY A 86 10.38 -11.97 0.41
N LEU A 87 9.32 -12.15 1.21
CA LEU A 87 8.52 -11.07 1.81
C LEU A 87 8.42 -11.23 3.33
N ALA A 88 9.53 -11.61 3.98
CA ALA A 88 9.56 -11.90 5.41
C ALA A 88 9.09 -10.72 6.28
N ASP A 89 9.50 -9.50 5.92
CA ASP A 89 9.11 -8.29 6.65
C ASP A 89 7.60 -8.01 6.61
N GLN A 90 6.93 -8.43 5.55
CA GLN A 90 5.48 -8.28 5.38
C GLN A 90 4.69 -9.37 6.09
N ILE A 91 5.20 -10.60 6.06
CA ILE A 91 4.70 -11.66 6.93
C ILE A 91 4.78 -11.19 8.39
N ASP A 92 5.88 -10.54 8.77
CA ASP A 92 6.03 -9.98 10.10
C ASP A 92 5.13 -8.76 10.35
N GLN A 93 4.85 -7.93 9.35
CA GLN A 93 3.85 -6.86 9.45
C GLN A 93 2.45 -7.43 9.74
N VAL A 94 2.04 -8.48 9.03
CA VAL A 94 0.77 -9.17 9.29
C VAL A 94 0.75 -9.74 10.71
N LYS A 95 1.82 -10.41 11.16
CA LYS A 95 1.92 -10.93 12.53
C LYS A 95 1.84 -9.83 13.60
N ARG A 96 2.52 -8.71 13.40
CA ARG A 96 2.51 -7.57 14.34
C ARG A 96 1.12 -6.98 14.46
N PHE A 97 0.43 -6.77 13.34
CA PHE A 97 -0.96 -6.27 13.35
C PHE A 97 -1.87 -7.22 14.11
N ARG A 98 -1.79 -8.52 13.82
CA ARG A 98 -2.53 -9.56 14.52
C ARG A 98 -2.29 -9.56 16.03
N ALA A 99 -1.03 -9.48 16.45
CA ALA A 99 -0.68 -9.41 17.87
C ALA A 99 -1.21 -8.15 18.56
N GLN A 100 -1.17 -7.00 17.87
CA GLN A 100 -1.66 -5.72 18.41
C GLN A 100 -3.16 -5.76 18.75
N TYR A 101 -3.96 -6.40 17.91
CA TYR A 101 -5.42 -6.46 18.06
C TYR A 101 -5.95 -7.80 18.59
N GLY A 102 -5.08 -8.77 18.92
CA GLY A 102 -5.46 -10.08 19.47
C GLY A 102 -6.11 -11.04 18.46
N ILE A 103 -5.71 -10.97 17.18
CA ILE A 103 -6.36 -11.64 16.04
C ILE A 103 -5.59 -12.86 15.54
#